data_AF-A0A1A6FUM0-F1
#
_entry.id   AF-A0A1A6FUM0-F1
#
_cell.length_a   1.000
_cell.length_b   1.000
_cell.length_c   1.000
_cell.angle_alpha   90.00
_cell.angle_beta   90.00
_cell.angle_gamma   90.00
#
_symmetry.space_group_name_H-M   'P 1'
#
loop_
_entity.id
_entity.type
_entity.pdbx_description
1 polymer ?
#
loop_
_entity_poly.entity_id
_entity_poly.type
_entity_poly.pdbx_seq_one_letter_code
_entity_poly.pdbx_strand_id
1 'polypeptide(L)'
;ALEDQRDELLNKLSADIGVRTITRANNDMVIYTDSGATLFETTARNVSFTATAGYSASTVGSSVYVDGVPVTGADAAMPIQSGKLQGLTQLRDVVAPQFQNQLDELARGLIVSFAETDQTGGGASAPGLFTYSDATDVPSVGIIPGLAGQITVNANADPTKGGSLDRLRDGGISDPGNSAFDYNATGDAGYTDRINQLITALSTPQDFDTTAGVGTNQSVADYASSSIGWLEAQRQQASSSASYQETLVSQTSQALSNATGVNLDDQMSQMLDLENAYSASAKLLAAVDAMYKALFQAL
;
A
#
# COMPACT_ATOMS: atom_id res chain seq x y z
N ALA A 1 -3.41 19.10 -32.16
CA ALA A 1 -3.71 20.00 -31.02
C ALA A 1 -4.77 19.42 -30.08
N LEU A 2 -6.03 19.28 -30.49
CA LEU A 2 -7.08 18.70 -29.62
C LEU A 2 -6.89 17.19 -29.38
N GLU A 3 -6.41 16.45 -30.38
CA GLU A 3 -6.05 15.04 -30.23
C GLU A 3 -4.86 14.86 -29.29
N ASP A 4 -3.83 15.71 -29.41
CA ASP A 4 -2.68 15.69 -28.50
C ASP A 4 -3.10 15.97 -27.04
N GLN A 5 -4.00 16.94 -26.83
CA GLN A 5 -4.55 17.22 -25.49
C GLN A 5 -5.36 16.05 -24.94
N ARG A 6 -6.17 15.39 -25.77
CA ARG A 6 -6.89 14.17 -25.39
C ARG A 6 -5.91 13.09 -24.95
N ASP A 7 -4.87 12.85 -25.74
CA ASP A 7 -3.90 11.78 -25.48
C ASP A 7 -3.04 12.09 -24.23
N GLU A 8 -2.71 13.37 -23.99
CA GLU A 8 -2.08 13.81 -22.74
C GLU A 8 -2.98 13.54 -21.52
N LEU A 9 -4.27 13.82 -21.62
CA LEU A 9 -5.22 13.55 -20.54
C LEU A 9 -5.42 12.05 -20.31
N LEU A 10 -5.45 11.24 -21.36
CA LEU A 10 -5.52 9.78 -21.28
C LEU A 10 -4.28 9.21 -20.59
N ASN A 11 -3.10 9.73 -20.89
CA ASN A 11 -1.85 9.33 -20.23
C ASN A 11 -1.84 9.68 -18.74
N LYS A 12 -2.42 10.83 -18.35
CA LYS A 12 -2.58 11.17 -16.93
C LYS A 12 -3.58 10.24 -16.25
N LEU A 13 -4.72 9.99 -16.89
CA LEU A 13 -5.75 9.10 -16.38
C LEU A 13 -5.23 7.66 -16.19
N SER A 14 -4.44 7.15 -17.15
CA SER A 14 -3.89 5.79 -17.09
C SER A 14 -2.86 5.59 -15.97
N ALA A 15 -2.23 6.66 -15.49
CA ALA A 15 -1.37 6.61 -14.30
C ALA A 15 -2.17 6.46 -13.00
N ASP A 16 -3.35 7.09 -12.92
CA ASP A 16 -4.20 7.05 -11.73
C ASP A 16 -5.02 5.77 -11.64
N ILE A 17 -5.59 5.30 -12.76
CA ILE A 17 -6.44 4.11 -12.85
C ILE A 17 -6.13 3.34 -14.14
N GLY A 18 -6.11 2.02 -14.06
CA GLY A 18 -6.03 1.18 -15.25
C GLY A 18 -7.17 1.46 -16.22
N VAL A 19 -6.86 1.80 -17.48
CA VAL A 19 -7.86 2.12 -18.50
C VAL A 19 -7.66 1.33 -19.79
N ARG A 20 -8.76 1.11 -20.50
CA ARG A 20 -8.82 0.59 -21.86
C ARG A 20 -9.65 1.54 -22.72
N THR A 21 -9.08 1.98 -23.84
CA THR A 21 -9.75 2.86 -24.79
C THR A 21 -10.22 2.10 -26.03
N ILE A 22 -11.36 2.49 -26.59
CA ILE A 22 -11.88 2.01 -27.87
C ILE A 22 -12.25 3.22 -28.72
N THR A 23 -11.65 3.35 -29.89
CA THR A 23 -12.01 4.37 -30.88
C THR A 23 -13.06 3.82 -31.84
N ARG A 24 -14.19 4.52 -31.98
CA ARG A 24 -15.31 4.19 -32.86
C ARG A 24 -15.26 5.03 -34.15
N ALA A 25 -16.27 4.89 -35.00
CA ALA A 25 -16.42 5.75 -36.18
C ALA A 25 -16.43 7.24 -35.80
N ASN A 26 -15.98 8.11 -36.70
CA ASN A 26 -15.86 9.56 -36.51
C ASN A 26 -14.89 9.99 -35.38
N ASN A 27 -13.92 9.14 -35.03
CA ASN A 27 -12.91 9.42 -34.00
C ASN A 27 -13.50 9.60 -32.57
N ASP A 28 -14.71 9.06 -32.35
CA ASP A 28 -15.34 8.99 -31.03
C ASP A 28 -14.61 7.97 -30.14
N MET A 29 -14.43 8.27 -28.85
CA MET A 29 -13.62 7.45 -27.96
C MET A 29 -14.43 7.04 -26.73
N VAL A 30 -14.34 5.76 -26.39
CA VAL A 30 -14.90 5.20 -25.16
C VAL A 30 -13.79 4.69 -24.27
N ILE A 31 -13.87 4.99 -22.98
CA ILE A 31 -12.88 4.65 -21.97
C ILE A 31 -13.56 3.75 -20.93
N TYR A 32 -12.98 2.59 -20.72
CA TYR A 32 -13.33 1.67 -19.64
C TYR A 32 -12.16 1.58 -18.66
N THR A 33 -12.42 1.18 -17.41
CA THR A 33 -11.37 0.67 -16.53
C THR A 33 -10.83 -0.66 -17.08
N ASP A 34 -9.66 -1.09 -16.60
CA ASP A 34 -9.15 -2.44 -16.85
C ASP A 34 -10.06 -3.55 -16.27
N SER A 35 -10.92 -3.21 -15.30
CA SER A 35 -12.00 -4.06 -14.79
C SER A 35 -13.30 -4.05 -15.61
N GLY A 36 -13.39 -3.21 -16.64
CA GLY A 36 -14.54 -3.12 -17.55
C GLY A 36 -15.64 -2.14 -17.13
N ALA A 37 -15.48 -1.39 -16.05
CA ALA A 37 -16.40 -0.30 -15.68
C ALA A 37 -16.25 0.88 -16.66
N THR A 38 -17.35 1.45 -17.15
CA THR A 38 -17.28 2.58 -18.08
C THR A 38 -16.84 3.85 -17.33
N LEU A 39 -15.80 4.52 -17.83
CA LEU A 39 -15.34 5.82 -17.32
C LEU A 39 -15.83 6.98 -18.19
N PHE A 40 -15.86 6.77 -19.51
CA PHE A 40 -16.28 7.77 -20.48
C PHE A 40 -16.87 7.08 -21.70
N GLU A 41 -18.01 7.59 -22.18
CA GLU A 41 -18.57 7.24 -23.49
C GLU A 41 -19.04 8.55 -24.14
N THR A 42 -20.33 8.89 -24.08
CA THR A 42 -20.82 10.21 -24.49
C THR A 42 -20.68 11.25 -23.37
N THR A 43 -20.74 10.80 -22.12
CA THR A 43 -20.62 11.61 -20.92
C THR A 43 -19.64 10.96 -19.96
N ALA A 44 -18.86 11.78 -19.25
CA ALA A 44 -17.99 11.29 -18.19
C ALA A 44 -18.82 10.68 -17.06
N ARG A 45 -18.36 9.54 -16.54
CA ARG A 45 -18.96 8.86 -15.39
C ARG A 45 -18.33 9.41 -14.11
N ASN A 46 -19.13 9.52 -13.05
CA ASN A 46 -18.65 10.07 -11.79
C ASN A 46 -17.74 9.06 -11.08
N VAL A 47 -16.54 9.48 -10.72
CA VAL A 47 -15.63 8.71 -9.85
C VAL A 47 -15.74 9.28 -8.45
N SER A 48 -16.10 8.46 -7.47
CA SER A 48 -16.32 8.90 -6.10
C SER A 48 -15.62 8.01 -5.08
N PHE A 49 -15.14 8.63 -4.02
CA PHE A 49 -14.53 7.96 -2.88
C PHE A 49 -14.94 8.70 -1.60
N THR A 50 -15.44 7.97 -0.61
CA THR A 50 -15.76 8.54 0.70
C THR A 50 -14.62 8.23 1.65
N ALA A 51 -13.87 9.27 2.03
CA ALA A 51 -12.71 9.13 2.90
C ALA A 51 -13.10 8.65 4.31
N THR A 52 -12.35 7.68 4.82
CA THR A 52 -12.44 7.24 6.21
C THR A 52 -11.57 8.17 7.07
N ALA A 53 -12.18 8.83 8.06
CA ALA A 53 -11.51 9.88 8.85
C ALA A 53 -10.41 9.38 9.79
N GLY A 54 -10.43 8.09 10.16
CA GLY A 54 -9.40 7.45 10.97
C GLY A 54 -9.43 5.94 10.78
N TYR A 55 -8.27 5.31 10.88
CA TYR A 55 -8.11 3.86 10.80
C TYR A 55 -7.79 3.32 12.19
N SER A 56 -8.68 2.49 12.72
CA SER A 56 -8.39 1.59 13.84
C SER A 56 -8.03 0.20 13.31
N ALA A 57 -7.60 -0.68 14.22
CA ALA A 57 -7.19 -2.03 13.88
C ALA A 57 -8.24 -2.89 13.15
N SER A 58 -9.52 -2.56 13.28
CA SER A 58 -10.64 -3.26 12.63
C SER A 58 -11.32 -2.43 11.55
N THR A 59 -10.79 -1.25 11.22
CA THR A 59 -11.40 -0.37 10.23
C THR A 59 -11.10 -0.88 8.82
N VAL A 60 -12.16 -1.21 8.07
CA VAL A 60 -12.06 -1.54 6.65
C VAL A 60 -12.10 -0.26 5.83
N GLY A 61 -11.19 -0.12 4.87
CA GLY A 61 -11.13 1.06 4.01
C GLY A 61 -12.27 1.10 2.98
N SER A 62 -12.81 2.28 2.72
CA SER A 62 -13.86 2.47 1.70
C SER A 62 -13.37 2.10 0.29
N SER A 63 -14.28 1.63 -0.55
CA SER A 63 -14.03 1.42 -1.99
C SER A 63 -14.08 2.74 -2.79
N VAL A 64 -13.40 2.73 -3.93
CA VAL A 64 -13.60 3.72 -5.01
C VAL A 64 -14.74 3.23 -5.89
N TYR A 65 -15.61 4.15 -6.31
CA TYR A 65 -16.77 3.85 -7.14
C TYR A 65 -16.71 4.59 -8.47
N VAL A 66 -17.18 3.93 -9.52
CA VAL A 66 -17.44 4.51 -10.85
C VAL A 66 -18.93 4.36 -11.12
N ASP A 67 -19.65 5.47 -11.16
CA ASP A 67 -21.11 5.51 -11.35
C ASP A 67 -21.88 4.59 -10.36
N GLY A 68 -21.40 4.52 -9.12
CA GLY A 68 -21.96 3.66 -8.06
C GLY A 68 -21.47 2.21 -8.08
N VAL A 69 -20.67 1.78 -9.06
CA VAL A 69 -20.07 0.44 -9.11
C VAL A 69 -18.72 0.45 -8.38
N PRO A 70 -18.49 -0.39 -7.36
CA PRO A 70 -17.20 -0.47 -6.69
C PRO A 70 -16.14 -1.06 -7.63
N VAL A 71 -15.02 -0.37 -7.74
CA VAL A 71 -13.87 -0.77 -8.59
C VAL A 71 -12.63 -1.14 -7.78
N THR A 72 -12.60 -0.89 -6.48
CA THR A 72 -11.54 -1.32 -5.54
C THR A 72 -12.14 -1.95 -4.28
N GLY A 73 -11.30 -2.60 -3.48
CA GLY A 73 -11.71 -3.23 -2.21
C GLY A 73 -12.41 -4.57 -2.40
N ALA A 74 -12.77 -5.20 -1.28
CA ALA A 74 -13.35 -6.55 -1.25
C ALA A 74 -14.75 -6.64 -1.89
N ASP A 75 -15.49 -5.53 -1.93
CA ASP A 75 -16.84 -5.47 -2.49
C ASP A 75 -16.87 -5.33 -4.02
N ALA A 76 -15.71 -5.10 -4.66
CA ALA A 76 -15.62 -5.01 -6.11
C ALA A 76 -15.68 -6.41 -6.74
N ALA A 77 -16.75 -6.69 -7.50
CA ALA A 77 -16.90 -7.97 -8.22
C ALA A 77 -15.76 -8.22 -9.22
N MET A 78 -15.28 -7.15 -9.86
CA MET A 78 -14.05 -7.15 -10.66
C MET A 78 -13.24 -5.91 -10.26
N PRO A 79 -12.23 -6.06 -9.37
CA PRO A 79 -11.40 -4.93 -8.97
C PRO A 79 -10.46 -4.52 -10.11
N ILE A 80 -10.10 -3.23 -10.15
CA ILE A 80 -9.03 -2.74 -11.03
C ILE A 80 -7.70 -3.41 -10.67
N GLN A 81 -6.87 -3.62 -11.68
CA GLN A 81 -5.61 -4.37 -11.54
C GLN A 81 -4.37 -3.48 -11.61
N SER A 82 -4.53 -2.23 -12.08
CA SER A 82 -3.43 -1.31 -12.32
C SER A 82 -3.79 0.15 -11.99
N GLY A 83 -2.76 1.00 -12.02
CA GLY A 83 -2.86 2.41 -11.66
C GLY A 83 -2.60 2.67 -10.18
N LYS A 84 -2.36 3.95 -9.86
CA LYS A 84 -2.06 4.41 -8.50
C LYS A 84 -3.15 4.05 -7.49
N LEU A 85 -4.42 4.11 -7.88
CA LEU A 85 -5.54 3.77 -6.98
C LEU A 85 -5.48 2.31 -6.52
N GLN A 86 -5.20 1.38 -7.43
CA GLN A 86 -5.03 -0.03 -7.08
C GLN A 86 -3.88 -0.20 -6.07
N GLY A 87 -2.72 0.40 -6.33
CA GLY A 87 -1.55 0.26 -5.46
C GLY A 87 -1.77 0.85 -4.07
N LEU A 88 -2.44 2.00 -3.99
CA LEU A 88 -2.82 2.62 -2.71
C LEU A 88 -3.81 1.76 -1.93
N THR A 89 -4.82 1.19 -2.61
CA THR A 89 -5.77 0.28 -1.93
C THR A 89 -5.11 -1.03 -1.51
N GLN A 90 -4.17 -1.59 -2.28
CA GLN A 90 -3.43 -2.78 -1.91
C GLN A 90 -2.56 -2.54 -0.67
N LEU A 91 -1.86 -1.40 -0.60
CA LEU A 91 -1.08 -1.03 0.58
C LEU A 91 -1.99 -0.89 1.81
N ARG A 92 -3.12 -0.20 1.66
CA ARG A 92 -4.06 0.08 2.75
C ARG A 92 -4.82 -1.15 3.25
N ASP A 93 -5.27 -2.01 2.34
CA ASP A 93 -6.24 -3.07 2.66
C ASP A 93 -5.57 -4.45 2.83
N VAL A 94 -4.34 -4.62 2.35
CA VAL A 94 -3.62 -5.90 2.41
C VAL A 94 -2.34 -5.78 3.20
N VAL A 95 -1.41 -4.91 2.76
CA VAL A 95 -0.06 -4.87 3.32
C VAL A 95 -0.06 -4.28 4.74
N ALA A 96 -0.73 -3.14 4.95
CA ALA A 96 -0.77 -2.50 6.27
C ALA A 96 -1.52 -3.34 7.33
N PRO A 97 -2.69 -3.95 7.05
CA PRO A 97 -3.36 -4.83 8.01
C PRO A 97 -2.54 -6.09 8.31
N GLN A 98 -1.85 -6.65 7.32
CA GLN A 98 -0.95 -7.79 7.56
C GLN A 98 0.20 -7.42 8.49
N PHE A 99 0.82 -6.25 8.29
CA PHE A 99 1.88 -5.78 9.17
C PHE A 99 1.35 -5.43 10.57
N GLN A 100 0.14 -4.90 10.67
CA GLN A 100 -0.52 -4.66 11.95
C GLN A 100 -0.72 -5.97 12.73
N ASN A 101 -1.19 -7.04 12.06
CA ASN A 101 -1.31 -8.37 12.67
C ASN A 101 0.04 -8.87 13.23
N GLN A 102 1.14 -8.61 12.53
CA GLN A 102 2.49 -8.95 13.01
C GLN A 102 2.86 -8.12 14.25
N LEU A 103 2.57 -6.82 14.27
CA LEU A 103 2.83 -5.98 15.44
C LEU A 103 1.97 -6.40 16.65
N ASP A 104 0.71 -6.75 16.42
CA ASP A 104 -0.21 -7.21 17.48
C ASP A 104 0.29 -8.52 18.10
N GLU A 105 0.73 -9.48 17.27
CA GLU A 105 1.36 -10.71 17.75
C GLU A 105 2.70 -10.48 18.46
N LEU A 106 3.49 -9.51 18.00
CA LEU A 106 4.73 -9.12 18.69
C LEU A 106 4.43 -8.55 20.08
N ALA A 107 3.41 -7.68 20.19
CA ALA A 107 2.96 -7.12 21.45
C ALA A 107 2.43 -8.21 22.40
N ARG A 108 1.64 -9.16 21.86
CA ARG A 108 1.21 -10.35 22.60
C ARG A 108 2.40 -11.15 23.12
N GLY A 109 3.39 -11.39 22.26
CA GLY A 109 4.60 -12.14 22.60
C GLY A 109 5.39 -11.49 23.73
N LEU A 110 5.49 -10.16 23.74
CA LEU A 110 6.09 -9.41 24.85
C LEU A 110 5.29 -9.53 26.15
N ILE A 111 3.96 -9.41 26.09
CA ILE A 111 3.10 -9.56 27.29
C ILE A 111 3.24 -10.98 27.86
N VAL A 112 3.26 -12.00 27.00
CA VAL A 112 3.45 -13.40 27.41
C VAL A 112 4.82 -13.63 28.01
N SER A 113 5.90 -13.15 27.38
CA SER A 113 7.27 -13.32 27.90
C SER A 113 7.50 -12.64 29.26
N PHE A 114 6.74 -11.58 29.57
CA PHE A 114 6.81 -10.86 30.85
C PHE A 114 5.67 -11.21 31.82
N ALA A 115 4.87 -12.23 31.51
CA ALA A 115 3.81 -12.68 32.40
C ALA A 115 4.37 -13.16 33.75
N GLU A 116 3.57 -12.98 34.80
CA GLU A 116 3.82 -13.55 36.11
C GLU A 116 2.98 -14.81 36.28
N THR A 117 3.57 -15.81 36.90
CA THR A 117 2.99 -17.10 37.22
C THR A 117 2.89 -17.22 38.74
N ASP A 118 1.87 -17.93 39.20
CA ASP A 118 1.69 -18.22 40.62
C ASP A 118 2.82 -19.15 41.11
N GLN A 119 3.62 -18.68 42.08
CA GLN A 119 4.75 -19.39 42.69
C GLN A 119 4.32 -20.47 43.70
N THR A 120 3.05 -20.51 44.09
CA THR A 120 2.45 -21.53 44.95
C THR A 120 1.86 -22.71 44.16
N GLY A 121 1.80 -22.60 42.83
CA GLY A 121 1.48 -23.71 41.92
C GLY A 121 -0.01 -23.95 41.65
N GLY A 122 -0.89 -22.99 41.91
CA GLY A 122 -2.36 -23.15 41.75
C GLY A 122 -3.09 -22.07 40.92
N GLY A 123 -2.52 -20.88 40.77
CA GLY A 123 -3.15 -19.75 40.08
C GLY A 123 -2.83 -19.65 38.58
N ALA A 124 -3.69 -18.90 37.87
CA ALA A 124 -3.47 -18.54 36.48
C ALA A 124 -2.34 -17.51 36.35
N SER A 125 -1.66 -17.52 35.20
CA SER A 125 -0.71 -16.47 34.87
C SER A 125 -1.42 -15.13 34.68
N ALA A 126 -0.78 -14.05 35.10
CA ALA A 126 -1.28 -12.68 34.96
C ALA A 126 -0.28 -11.80 34.19
N PRO A 127 -0.73 -10.73 33.51
CA PRO A 127 0.16 -9.78 32.86
C PRO A 127 1.13 -9.13 33.87
N GLY A 128 2.44 -9.22 33.60
CA GLY A 128 3.46 -8.63 34.47
C GLY A 128 3.87 -7.23 34.01
N LEU A 129 5.13 -7.06 33.58
CA LEU A 129 5.69 -5.75 33.21
C LEU A 129 4.93 -5.09 32.06
N PHE A 130 4.64 -5.85 31.01
CA PHE A 130 3.83 -5.39 29.89
C PHE A 130 2.39 -5.86 30.07
N THR A 131 1.47 -4.92 29.90
CA THR A 131 0.03 -5.14 30.01
C THR A 131 -0.69 -4.30 28.95
N TYR A 132 -2.01 -4.36 28.90
CA TYR A 132 -2.87 -3.58 28.03
C TYR A 132 -4.08 -3.07 28.81
N SER A 133 -4.87 -2.18 28.20
CA SER A 133 -6.02 -1.58 28.88
C SER A 133 -7.01 -2.68 29.31
N ASP A 134 -7.44 -2.63 30.57
CA ASP A 134 -8.40 -3.57 31.18
C ASP A 134 -7.98 -5.05 31.18
N ALA A 135 -6.68 -5.33 31.02
CA ALA A 135 -6.16 -6.70 31.01
C ALA A 135 -6.34 -7.38 32.38
N THR A 136 -7.12 -8.46 32.41
CA THR A 136 -7.25 -9.35 33.59
C THR A 136 -6.39 -10.61 33.46
N ASP A 137 -6.12 -11.03 32.23
CA ASP A 137 -5.46 -12.30 31.92
C ASP A 137 -4.37 -12.11 30.86
N VAL A 138 -3.40 -13.02 30.86
CA VAL A 138 -2.39 -13.10 29.80
C VAL A 138 -3.09 -13.46 28.49
N PRO A 139 -2.85 -12.71 27.41
CA PRO A 139 -3.53 -12.95 26.14
C PRO A 139 -3.17 -14.33 25.57
N SER A 140 -4.18 -15.12 25.21
CA SER A 140 -4.02 -16.42 24.56
C SER A 140 -3.42 -16.26 23.16
N VAL A 141 -2.84 -17.32 22.61
CA VAL A 141 -2.39 -17.35 21.22
C VAL A 141 -3.54 -16.95 20.29
N GLY A 142 -3.30 -15.95 19.44
CA GLY A 142 -4.28 -15.41 18.51
C GLY A 142 -4.17 -13.90 18.40
N ILE A 143 -4.43 -13.37 17.20
CA ILE A 143 -4.39 -11.92 16.96
C ILE A 143 -5.49 -11.23 17.77
N ILE A 144 -5.08 -10.28 18.61
CA ILE A 144 -5.97 -9.31 19.25
C ILE A 144 -5.81 -7.99 18.47
N PRO A 145 -6.79 -7.61 17.63
CA PRO A 145 -6.64 -6.44 16.76
C PRO A 145 -6.36 -5.16 17.56
N GLY A 146 -5.21 -4.53 17.28
CA GLY A 146 -4.80 -3.26 17.88
C GLY A 146 -4.10 -3.37 19.22
N LEU A 147 -3.78 -4.59 19.68
CA LEU A 147 -3.02 -4.82 20.90
C LEU A 147 -1.68 -4.08 20.92
N ALA A 148 -1.00 -3.97 19.77
CA ALA A 148 0.25 -3.21 19.66
C ALA A 148 0.06 -1.72 19.96
N GLY A 149 -1.12 -1.17 19.69
CA GLY A 149 -1.47 0.21 20.04
C GLY A 149 -1.88 0.39 21.51
N GLN A 150 -2.16 -0.70 22.23
CA GLN A 150 -2.63 -0.69 23.61
C GLN A 150 -1.58 -1.13 24.62
N ILE A 151 -0.50 -1.77 24.18
CA ILE A 151 0.57 -2.24 25.06
C ILE A 151 1.15 -1.09 25.88
N THR A 152 1.27 -1.32 27.18
CA THR A 152 1.77 -0.33 28.12
C THR A 152 2.57 -1.01 29.23
N VAL A 153 3.37 -0.22 29.94
CA VAL A 153 4.08 -0.68 31.13
C VAL A 153 3.13 -0.62 32.32
N ASN A 154 3.06 -1.71 33.07
CA ASN A 154 2.23 -1.81 34.27
C ASN A 154 2.66 -0.76 35.31
N ALA A 155 1.69 0.01 35.82
CA ALA A 155 1.92 1.08 36.78
C ALA A 155 2.58 0.60 38.08
N ASN A 156 2.39 -0.68 38.44
CA ASN A 156 3.02 -1.27 39.62
C ASN A 156 4.55 -1.32 39.51
N ALA A 157 5.12 -1.30 38.30
CA ALA A 157 6.56 -1.21 38.05
C ALA A 157 7.06 0.23 37.85
N ASP A 158 6.20 1.25 37.88
CA ASP A 158 6.53 2.64 37.55
C ASP A 158 6.55 3.52 38.82
N PRO A 159 7.73 3.97 39.31
CA PRO A 159 7.83 4.83 40.48
C PRO A 159 7.06 6.16 40.37
N THR A 160 6.87 6.67 39.15
CA THR A 160 6.14 7.93 38.93
C THR A 160 4.63 7.76 39.13
N LYS A 161 4.13 6.51 39.11
CA LYS A 161 2.74 6.13 39.34
C LYS A 161 2.53 5.43 40.69
N GLY A 162 3.54 5.44 41.58
CA GLY A 162 3.48 4.80 42.90
C GLY A 162 3.90 3.33 42.93
N GLY A 163 4.44 2.80 41.83
CA GLY A 163 5.04 1.47 41.73
C GLY A 163 6.49 1.39 42.24
N SER A 164 7.13 0.24 42.06
CA SER A 164 8.55 0.03 42.37
C SER A 164 9.26 -0.77 41.28
N LEU A 165 10.48 -0.34 40.94
CA LEU A 165 11.36 -1.04 40.01
C LEU A 165 11.85 -2.39 40.57
N ASP A 166 11.88 -2.53 41.90
CA ASP A 166 12.30 -3.78 42.55
C ASP A 166 11.40 -4.95 42.17
N ARG A 167 10.15 -4.68 41.77
CA ARG A 167 9.21 -5.70 41.29
C ARG A 167 9.65 -6.37 39.99
N LEU A 168 10.54 -5.76 39.20
CA LEU A 168 11.12 -6.45 38.06
C LEU A 168 12.02 -7.62 38.51
N ARG A 169 12.66 -7.47 39.67
CA ARG A 169 13.51 -8.49 40.30
C ARG A 169 12.68 -9.43 41.17
N ASP A 170 11.79 -8.89 42.01
CA ASP A 170 11.09 -9.65 43.06
C ASP A 170 9.74 -10.20 42.59
N GLY A 171 9.17 -9.66 41.51
CA GLY A 171 7.82 -9.97 41.06
C GLY A 171 6.72 -9.19 41.78
N GLY A 172 5.49 -9.67 41.66
CA GLY A 172 4.29 -9.01 42.15
C GLY A 172 3.96 -7.73 41.38
N ILE A 173 4.30 -7.65 40.09
CA ILE A 173 3.87 -6.56 39.20
C ILE A 173 2.39 -6.70 38.88
N SER A 174 1.90 -7.92 38.65
CA SER A 174 0.51 -8.22 38.31
C SER A 174 -0.45 -7.86 39.45
N ASP A 175 -0.18 -8.35 40.66
CA ASP A 175 -0.89 -8.01 41.90
C ASP A 175 0.08 -7.86 43.08
N PRO A 176 0.46 -6.61 43.42
CA PRO A 176 1.30 -6.30 44.57
C PRO A 176 0.84 -6.83 45.92
N GLY A 177 -0.46 -7.07 46.10
CA GLY A 177 -1.05 -7.54 47.35
C GLY A 177 -1.04 -9.07 47.48
N ASN A 178 -0.74 -9.78 46.40
CA ASN A 178 -0.79 -11.22 46.34
C ASN A 178 0.62 -11.83 46.39
N SER A 179 0.97 -12.43 47.53
CA SER A 179 2.26 -13.11 47.72
C SER A 179 2.48 -14.31 46.81
N ALA A 180 1.44 -14.79 46.12
CA ALA A 180 1.59 -15.84 45.12
C ALA A 180 2.42 -15.41 43.90
N PHE A 181 2.50 -14.10 43.62
CA PHE A 181 3.33 -13.56 42.54
C PHE A 181 4.70 -13.05 43.02
N ASP A 182 5.05 -13.28 44.29
CA ASP A 182 6.37 -12.97 44.84
C ASP A 182 7.37 -14.08 44.51
N TYR A 183 8.35 -13.76 43.67
CA TYR A 183 9.42 -14.64 43.27
C TYR A 183 10.59 -14.62 44.28
N ASN A 184 10.69 -13.56 45.10
CA ASN A 184 11.74 -13.37 46.11
C ASN A 184 11.17 -13.43 47.54
N ALA A 185 10.48 -14.52 47.87
CA ALA A 185 9.80 -14.69 49.15
C ALA A 185 10.72 -14.62 50.40
N THR A 186 12.03 -14.83 50.23
CA THR A 186 13.04 -14.71 51.30
C THR A 186 13.59 -13.30 51.46
N GLY A 187 13.34 -12.40 50.50
CA GLY A 187 13.84 -11.02 50.52
C GLY A 187 15.34 -10.91 50.27
N ASP A 188 15.91 -11.81 49.47
CA ASP A 188 17.34 -11.84 49.19
C ASP A 188 17.77 -10.60 48.37
N ALA A 189 18.71 -9.83 48.91
CA ALA A 189 19.20 -8.60 48.27
C ALA A 189 19.86 -8.85 46.90
N GLY A 190 20.41 -10.06 46.71
CA GLY A 190 21.08 -10.51 45.48
C GLY A 190 20.22 -11.46 44.62
N TYR A 191 18.90 -11.39 44.71
CA TYR A 191 18.01 -12.26 43.93
C TYR A 191 18.14 -11.96 42.42
N THR A 192 18.54 -12.95 41.62
CA THR A 192 18.75 -12.81 40.16
C THR A 192 17.92 -13.77 39.32
N ASP A 193 17.27 -14.75 39.94
CA ASP A 193 16.59 -15.84 39.25
C ASP A 193 15.48 -15.32 38.33
N ARG A 194 14.65 -14.38 38.80
CA ARG A 194 13.59 -13.78 37.96
C ARG A 194 14.13 -13.03 36.75
N ILE A 195 15.22 -12.27 36.90
CA ILE A 195 15.84 -11.57 35.77
C ILE A 195 16.35 -12.57 34.74
N ASN A 196 17.00 -13.65 35.19
CA ASN A 196 17.45 -14.73 34.31
C ASN A 196 16.28 -15.47 33.65
N GLN A 197 15.15 -15.66 34.35
CA GLN A 197 13.92 -16.20 33.79
C GLN A 197 13.34 -15.30 32.70
N LEU A 198 13.27 -13.99 32.91
CA LEU A 198 12.77 -13.03 31.91
C LEU A 198 13.67 -12.98 30.66
N ILE A 199 14.99 -12.98 30.85
CA ILE A 199 15.96 -13.08 29.74
C ILE A 199 15.74 -14.38 28.97
N THR A 200 15.57 -15.50 29.68
CA THR A 200 15.29 -16.81 29.05
C THR A 200 13.95 -16.80 28.31
N ALA A 201 12.91 -16.20 28.88
CA ALA A 201 11.58 -16.12 28.30
C ALA A 201 11.53 -15.29 27.00
N LEU A 202 12.41 -14.29 26.87
CA LEU A 202 12.56 -13.53 25.62
C LEU A 202 13.20 -14.34 24.49
N SER A 203 14.07 -15.29 24.82
CA SER A 203 14.75 -16.18 23.86
C SER A 203 14.04 -17.52 23.66
N THR A 204 13.05 -17.84 24.48
CA THR A 204 12.29 -19.09 24.38
C THR A 204 11.30 -18.99 23.22
N PRO A 205 11.27 -19.98 22.32
CA PRO A 205 10.26 -20.02 21.27
C PRO A 205 8.85 -20.09 21.85
N GLN A 206 7.96 -19.25 21.32
CA GLN A 206 6.54 -19.25 21.65
C GLN A 206 5.69 -19.35 20.39
N ASP A 207 4.48 -19.87 20.55
CA ASP A 207 3.54 -20.00 19.46
C ASP A 207 2.97 -18.64 19.05
N PHE A 208 2.92 -18.38 17.75
CA PHE A 208 2.31 -17.20 17.13
C PHE A 208 1.21 -17.59 16.15
N ASP A 209 0.25 -16.70 15.96
CA ASP A 209 -0.87 -16.92 15.04
C ASP A 209 -0.39 -17.08 13.59
N THR A 210 -0.80 -18.19 12.97
CA THR A 210 -0.50 -18.52 11.56
C THR A 210 -0.91 -17.43 10.57
N THR A 211 -1.95 -16.65 10.89
CA THR A 211 -2.50 -15.61 10.01
C THR A 211 -1.59 -14.38 9.92
N ALA A 212 -0.65 -14.19 10.86
CA ALA A 212 0.35 -13.12 10.80
C ALA A 212 1.48 -13.39 9.76
N GLY A 213 1.65 -14.64 9.33
CA GLY A 213 2.35 -14.98 8.08
C GLY A 213 3.89 -14.91 8.10
N VAL A 214 4.53 -14.81 9.26
CA VAL A 214 6.00 -14.65 9.38
C VAL A 214 6.72 -15.76 10.16
N GLY A 215 5.97 -16.62 10.84
CA GLY A 215 6.46 -17.77 11.61
C GLY A 215 5.50 -18.13 12.72
N THR A 216 5.42 -19.41 13.09
CA THR A 216 4.43 -19.91 14.07
C THR A 216 5.03 -20.32 15.41
N ASN A 217 6.35 -20.53 15.48
CA ASN A 217 7.02 -20.87 16.74
C ASN A 217 8.46 -20.30 16.73
N GLN A 218 8.64 -19.14 17.37
CA GLN A 218 9.89 -18.37 17.35
C GLN A 218 10.07 -17.59 18.66
N SER A 219 11.27 -17.10 18.95
CA SER A 219 11.45 -16.13 20.03
C SER A 219 10.85 -14.76 19.64
N VAL A 220 10.58 -13.89 20.61
CA VAL A 220 10.04 -12.54 20.34
C VAL A 220 10.97 -11.74 19.43
N ALA A 221 12.28 -11.85 19.65
CA ALA A 221 13.30 -11.14 18.87
C ALA A 221 13.40 -11.69 17.43
N ASP A 222 13.31 -13.00 17.25
CA ASP A 222 13.30 -13.62 15.93
C ASP A 222 12.03 -13.26 15.17
N TYR A 223 10.88 -13.25 15.84
CA TYR A 223 9.61 -12.86 15.25
C TYR A 223 9.60 -11.40 14.79
N ALA A 224 10.15 -10.48 15.59
CA ALA A 224 10.34 -9.08 15.19
C ALA A 224 11.25 -8.97 13.95
N SER A 225 12.34 -9.72 13.93
CA SER A 225 13.29 -9.74 12.80
C SER A 225 12.64 -10.32 11.53
N SER A 226 11.87 -11.40 11.65
CA SER A 226 11.08 -11.97 10.55
C SER A 226 10.02 -11.01 10.03
N SER A 227 9.35 -10.25 10.91
CA SER A 227 8.34 -9.25 10.52
C SER A 227 8.94 -8.12 9.68
N ILE A 228 10.11 -7.61 10.09
CA ILE A 228 10.86 -6.63 9.30
C ILE A 228 11.34 -7.24 7.98
N GLY A 229 11.84 -8.48 8.02
CA GLY A 229 12.25 -9.20 6.82
C GLY A 229 11.13 -9.38 5.80
N TRP A 230 9.91 -9.67 6.28
CA TRP A 230 8.71 -9.76 5.45
C TRP A 230 8.38 -8.41 4.81
N LEU A 231 8.40 -7.31 5.57
CA LEU A 231 8.13 -5.97 5.04
C LEU A 231 9.16 -5.55 3.98
N GLU A 232 10.45 -5.81 4.22
CA GLU A 232 11.50 -5.52 3.26
C GLU A 232 11.39 -6.37 1.99
N ALA A 233 10.98 -7.64 2.12
CA ALA A 233 10.70 -8.48 0.96
C ALA A 233 9.54 -7.91 0.11
N GLN A 234 8.45 -7.45 0.76
CA GLN A 234 7.35 -6.78 0.07
C GLN A 234 7.81 -5.50 -0.63
N ARG A 235 8.61 -4.67 0.06
CA ARG A 235 9.16 -3.43 -0.50
C ARG A 235 10.10 -3.70 -1.68
N GLN A 236 10.97 -4.71 -1.56
CA GLN A 236 11.89 -5.10 -2.62
C GLN A 236 11.14 -5.59 -3.86
N GLN A 237 10.13 -6.44 -3.67
CA GLN A 237 9.29 -6.93 -4.76
C GLN A 237 8.56 -5.78 -5.45
N ALA A 238 7.93 -4.89 -4.68
CA ALA A 238 7.24 -3.71 -5.20
C ALA A 238 8.19 -2.79 -5.98
N SER A 239 9.40 -2.55 -5.45
CA SER A 239 10.42 -1.75 -6.11
C SER A 239 10.91 -2.38 -7.41
N SER A 240 11.17 -3.69 -7.42
CA SER A 240 11.61 -4.40 -8.62
C SER A 240 10.56 -4.38 -9.71
N SER A 241 9.29 -4.59 -9.33
CA SER A 241 8.16 -4.43 -10.25
C SER A 241 8.13 -3.00 -10.80
N ALA A 242 8.08 -1.98 -9.95
CA ALA A 242 8.03 -0.59 -10.39
C ALA A 242 9.16 -0.22 -11.38
N SER A 243 10.41 -0.61 -11.10
CA SER A 243 11.53 -0.40 -12.03
C SER A 243 11.34 -1.10 -13.38
N TYR A 244 10.79 -2.31 -13.38
CA TYR A 244 10.48 -3.05 -14.61
C TYR A 244 9.38 -2.35 -15.42
N GLN A 245 8.29 -1.92 -14.76
CA GLN A 245 7.21 -1.19 -15.43
C GLN A 245 7.69 0.16 -15.97
N GLU A 246 8.51 0.91 -15.24
CA GLU A 246 9.10 2.19 -15.70
C GLU A 246 9.98 1.98 -16.94
N THR A 247 10.80 0.92 -16.94
CA THR A 247 11.62 0.57 -18.10
C THR A 247 10.77 0.23 -19.32
N LEU A 248 9.68 -0.53 -19.12
CA LEU A 248 8.74 -0.88 -20.20
C LEU A 248 8.06 0.37 -20.77
N VAL A 249 7.61 1.29 -19.92
CA VAL A 249 7.01 2.56 -20.35
C VAL A 249 8.02 3.40 -21.14
N SER A 250 9.25 3.51 -20.65
CA SER A 250 10.31 4.25 -21.37
C SER A 250 10.60 3.65 -22.75
N GLN A 251 10.77 2.32 -22.84
CA GLN A 251 11.03 1.64 -24.11
C GLN A 251 9.85 1.75 -25.09
N THR A 252 8.62 1.60 -24.61
CA THR A 252 7.42 1.72 -25.45
C THR A 252 7.18 3.16 -25.89
N SER A 253 7.41 4.15 -25.02
CA SER A 253 7.36 5.56 -25.38
C SER A 253 8.41 5.92 -26.43
N GLN A 254 9.63 5.40 -26.31
CA GLN A 254 10.67 5.62 -27.32
C GLN A 254 10.32 4.95 -28.65
N ALA A 255 9.82 3.71 -28.61
CA ALA A 255 9.39 3.00 -29.81
C ALA A 255 8.22 3.72 -30.51
N LEU A 256 7.23 4.20 -29.73
CA LEU A 256 6.12 4.99 -30.24
C LEU A 256 6.63 6.30 -30.84
N SER A 257 7.47 7.05 -30.12
CA SER A 257 8.08 8.29 -30.61
C SER A 257 8.92 8.09 -31.88
N ASN A 258 9.56 6.94 -32.05
CA ASN A 258 10.31 6.61 -33.26
C ASN A 258 9.37 6.27 -34.43
N ALA A 259 8.23 5.63 -34.16
CA ALA A 259 7.26 5.23 -35.17
C ALA A 259 6.32 6.37 -35.61
N THR A 260 5.89 7.22 -34.68
CA THR A 260 5.03 8.39 -34.93
C THR A 260 5.85 9.67 -35.06
N GLY A 261 7.16 9.59 -34.86
CA GLY A 261 8.09 10.70 -34.98
C GLY A 261 8.07 11.26 -36.39
N VAL A 262 7.83 12.56 -36.48
CA VAL A 262 7.86 13.28 -37.74
C VAL A 262 9.31 13.53 -38.12
N ASN A 263 9.79 12.87 -39.18
CA ASN A 263 11.13 13.12 -39.69
C ASN A 263 11.15 14.48 -40.40
N LEU A 264 11.87 15.44 -39.82
CA LEU A 264 11.97 16.81 -40.36
C LEU A 264 12.51 16.82 -41.79
N ASP A 265 13.38 15.88 -42.14
CA ASP A 265 13.94 15.79 -43.50
C ASP A 265 12.88 15.30 -44.51
N ASP A 266 12.05 14.33 -44.12
CA ASP A 266 10.93 13.87 -44.95
C ASP A 266 9.84 14.94 -45.07
N GLN A 267 9.54 15.65 -43.99
CA GLN A 267 8.61 16.78 -44.04
C GLN A 267 9.16 17.94 -44.86
N MET A 268 10.46 18.22 -44.78
CA MET A 268 11.11 19.25 -45.59
C MET A 268 11.08 18.87 -47.07
N SER A 269 11.33 17.60 -47.41
CA SER A 269 11.16 17.11 -48.79
C SER A 269 9.72 17.22 -49.27
N GLN A 270 8.75 16.80 -48.47
CA GLN A 270 7.32 16.91 -48.81
C GLN A 270 6.87 18.36 -48.93
N MET A 271 7.40 19.26 -48.09
CA MET A 271 7.12 20.69 -48.16
C MET A 271 7.73 21.31 -49.42
N LEU A 272 8.98 20.97 -49.77
CA LEU A 272 9.60 21.41 -51.03
C LEU A 272 8.86 20.86 -52.26
N ASP A 273 8.39 19.62 -52.23
CA ASP A 273 7.57 19.03 -53.28
C ASP A 273 6.21 19.75 -53.39
N LEU A 274 5.59 20.09 -52.26
CA LEU A 274 4.35 20.87 -52.21
C LEU A 274 4.57 22.28 -52.76
N GLU A 275 5.64 22.98 -52.35
CA GLU A 275 6.01 24.31 -52.83
C GLU A 275 6.28 24.30 -54.36
N ASN A 276 6.98 23.28 -54.85
CA ASN A 276 7.22 23.10 -56.28
C ASN A 276 5.92 22.82 -57.04
N ALA A 277 5.03 21.97 -56.52
CA ALA A 277 3.73 21.70 -57.12
C ALA A 277 2.81 22.93 -57.14
N TYR A 278 2.81 23.73 -56.08
CA TYR A 278 2.09 25.01 -56.02
C TYR A 278 2.67 26.05 -56.99
N SER A 279 4.00 26.17 -57.06
CA SER A 279 4.68 27.05 -58.01
C SER A 279 4.42 26.65 -59.46
N ALA A 280 4.45 25.34 -59.77
CA ALA A 280 4.10 24.80 -61.08
C ALA A 280 2.63 25.06 -61.43
N SER A 281 1.71 24.85 -60.48
CA SER A 281 0.28 25.14 -60.65
C SER A 281 0.01 26.64 -60.86
N ALA A 282 0.72 27.51 -60.15
CA ALA A 282 0.64 28.96 -60.33
C ALA A 282 1.17 29.42 -61.71
N LYS A 283 2.26 28.80 -62.19
CA LYS A 283 2.78 29.05 -63.55
C LYS A 283 1.83 28.56 -64.64
N LEU A 284 1.21 27.39 -64.45
CA LEU A 284 0.17 26.89 -65.35
C LEU A 284 -1.04 27.82 -65.38
N LEU A 285 -1.51 28.29 -64.23
CA LEU A 285 -2.56 29.30 -64.13
C LEU A 285 -2.18 30.60 -64.85
N ALA A 286 -0.95 31.08 -64.69
CA ALA A 286 -0.46 32.27 -65.38
C ALA A 286 -0.36 32.09 -66.90
N ALA A 287 0.07 30.91 -67.36
CA ALA A 287 0.11 30.57 -68.79
C ALA A 287 -1.31 30.47 -69.38
N VAL A 288 -2.24 29.87 -68.64
CA VAL A 288 -3.66 29.82 -69.01
C VAL A 288 -4.28 31.22 -69.05
N ASP A 289 -3.99 32.09 -68.08
CA ASP A 289 -4.43 33.50 -68.08
C ASP A 289 -3.86 34.26 -69.30
N ALA A 290 -2.59 34.03 -69.65
CA ALA A 290 -1.98 34.60 -70.83
C ALA A 290 -2.64 34.10 -72.13
N MET A 291 -2.98 32.81 -72.21
CA MET A 291 -3.72 32.25 -73.36
C MET A 291 -5.15 32.80 -73.46
N TYR A 292 -5.85 32.95 -72.34
CA TYR A 292 -7.17 33.59 -72.32
C TYR A 292 -7.11 35.06 -72.75
N LYS A 293 -6.10 35.81 -72.28
CA LYS A 293 -5.87 37.19 -72.75
C LYS A 293 -5.60 37.25 -74.25
N ALA A 294 -4.74 36.38 -74.78
CA ALA A 294 -4.45 36.34 -76.20
C ALA A 294 -5.69 35.99 -77.04
N LEU A 295 -6.52 35.05 -76.57
CA LEU A 295 -7.80 34.71 -77.21
C LEU A 295 -8.76 35.90 -77.23
N PHE A 296 -8.93 36.60 -76.10
CA PHE A 296 -9.80 37.76 -76.01
C PHE A 296 -9.29 38.98 -76.81
N GLN A 297 -7.99 39.06 -77.10
CA GLN A 297 -7.41 40.11 -77.93
C GLN A 297 -7.54 39.82 -79.44
N ALA A 298 -7.79 38.56 -79.81
CA ALA A 298 -7.96 38.12 -81.19
C ALA A 298 -9.43 38.05 -81.65
N LEU A 299 -10.39 38.22 -80.71
CA LEU A 299 -11.82 38.43 -80.95
C LEU A 299 -12.13 39.93 -81.04
#